data_AF-A0AA88X697-F1
#
_entry.id   AF-A0AA88X697-F1
#
_cell.length_a   1.000
_cell.length_b   1.000
_cell.length_c   1.000
_cell.angle_alpha   90.00
_cell.angle_beta   90.00
_cell.angle_gamma   90.00
#
_symmetry.space_group_name_H-M   'P 1'
#
loop_
_entity.id
_entity.type
_entity.pdbx_description
1 polymer ?
#
loop_
_entity_poly.entity_id
_entity_poly.type
_entity_poly.pdbx_seq_one_letter_code
_entity_poly.pdbx_strand_id
1 'polypeptide(L)'
;MQLHISPSLRHVTVLPGKGVREFIKVKVGSRRLSYRMVFYSLLFFTFLLRFVFVLTAVDTIDGERKCSTIGCLGKRLGPRILRRKLESTVPEVIYQVFQEAVSQDEIQGPGVPQTFDEFVAEMKDSRLDAKSFAVKLKSMVTLLEQKTRTAKIQEYLYRHVASSSIPKQLHCLALKLANEHANNANARLQLPSAEMVPSLVDNSYLHFVLASDNILAASVVASSLVRNSLRPQKVVLHVITDRKTYSPMQAWFSLHPLTPAIIEVKGLHHFDWLTKGKVPVLEAMEKDQRARSQFRGGSSAIVANNTEKPYVIAAKLQALSPKYNSLMNHIRIYLPELFPSLNKIVFLDDDIVVQTDLSPLWDIDMNGKVNGAVETCRGDDKFVMSKRLKSYLNFSHPLISKSFDPNECAWAYGMNIFDLEAWRKTNISQTYHYWLEENLKSDISLWQLGTLPPGLIAFHGHVHVIDPFWHMLGLGYQDNTSITDAESAGVIHFNGRAKPWLDIAFPQLRRLWTKYVNFSDKFIKNCHIRPS
;
A
#
# COMPACT_ATOMS: atom_id res chain seq x y z
N MET A 1 65.17 -2.83 4.48
CA MET A 1 65.70 -2.89 3.11
C MET A 1 64.72 -2.11 2.24
N GLN A 2 65.08 -0.93 1.77
CA GLN A 2 64.19 -0.11 0.94
C GLN A 2 64.59 -0.28 -0.53
N LEU A 3 63.60 -0.57 -1.37
CA LEU A 3 63.78 -0.90 -2.77
C LEU A 3 63.17 0.24 -3.59
N HIS A 4 64.02 0.97 -4.31
CA HIS A 4 63.60 2.11 -5.11
C HIS A 4 63.74 1.79 -6.60
N ILE A 5 62.62 1.87 -7.31
CA ILE A 5 62.52 1.59 -8.74
C ILE A 5 62.33 2.93 -9.46
N SER A 6 63.17 3.24 -10.44
CA SER A 6 63.06 4.51 -11.19
C SER A 6 61.75 4.55 -12.00
N PRO A 7 61.13 5.73 -12.22
CA PRO A 7 59.89 5.85 -13.01
C PRO A 7 59.99 5.35 -14.45
N SER A 8 61.20 5.26 -15.02
CA SER A 8 61.44 4.70 -16.35
C SER A 8 61.69 3.18 -16.36
N LEU A 9 61.65 2.54 -15.18
CA LEU A 9 61.88 1.11 -14.92
C LEU A 9 63.22 0.54 -15.42
N ARG A 10 64.20 1.37 -15.78
CA ARG A 10 65.49 0.87 -16.32
C ARG A 10 66.53 0.53 -15.26
N HIS A 11 66.36 0.99 -14.02
CA HIS A 11 67.32 0.76 -12.93
C HIS A 11 66.57 0.46 -11.63
N VAL A 12 67.09 -0.50 -10.86
CA VAL A 12 66.59 -0.84 -9.52
C VAL A 12 67.74 -0.67 -8.54
N THR A 13 67.53 0.13 -7.49
CA THR A 13 68.53 0.34 -6.43
C THR A 13 68.01 -0.27 -5.14
N VAL A 14 68.81 -1.15 -4.53
CA VAL A 14 68.50 -1.80 -3.26
C VAL A 14 69.43 -1.25 -2.20
N LEU A 15 68.87 -0.64 -1.15
CA LEU A 15 69.64 -0.12 -0.02
C LEU A 15 69.46 -1.03 1.20
N PRO A 16 70.48 -1.81 1.60
CA PRO A 16 70.53 -2.44 2.90
C PRO A 16 70.95 -1.39 3.95
N GLY A 17 70.31 -1.41 5.12
CA GLY A 17 70.63 -0.46 6.18
C GLY A 17 72.09 -0.62 6.62
N LYS A 18 72.79 0.52 6.72
CA LYS A 18 74.21 0.73 7.08
C LYS A 18 75.23 0.39 5.98
N GLY A 19 75.61 1.44 5.24
CA GLY A 19 77.03 1.78 5.10
C GLY A 19 77.80 1.39 3.84
N VAL A 20 77.27 0.60 2.90
CA VAL A 20 78.01 0.27 1.66
C VAL A 20 77.07 0.28 0.44
N ARG A 21 77.40 1.08 -0.58
CA ARG A 21 76.69 1.16 -1.88
C ARG A 21 77.42 0.32 -2.93
N GLU A 22 76.88 -0.83 -3.31
CA GLU A 22 77.32 -1.55 -4.51
C GLU A 22 76.34 -1.34 -5.66
N PHE A 23 76.86 -1.03 -6.85
CA PHE A 23 76.09 -0.84 -8.07
C PHE A 23 76.14 -2.09 -8.95
N ILE A 24 75.06 -2.88 -9.00
CA ILE A 24 74.95 -3.98 -9.96
C ILE A 24 74.33 -3.43 -11.26
N LYS A 25 75.15 -3.38 -12.33
CA LYS A 25 74.76 -2.87 -13.65
C LYS A 25 74.45 -4.05 -14.59
N VAL A 26 73.16 -4.40 -14.72
CA VAL A 26 72.73 -5.46 -15.66
C VAL A 26 72.42 -4.84 -17.03
N LYS A 27 73.25 -5.14 -18.04
CA LYS A 27 72.98 -4.81 -19.45
C LYS A 27 72.08 -5.90 -20.05
N VAL A 28 70.85 -5.56 -20.41
CA VAL A 28 69.93 -6.49 -21.10
C VAL A 28 70.10 -6.35 -22.61
N GLY A 29 70.58 -7.42 -23.25
CA GLY A 29 70.72 -7.55 -24.70
C GLY A 29 69.37 -7.75 -25.41
N SER A 30 69.33 -7.36 -26.68
CA SER A 30 68.16 -7.33 -27.56
C SER A 30 67.45 -8.69 -27.71
N ARG A 31 66.13 -8.74 -27.48
CA ARG A 31 65.26 -9.83 -27.94
C ARG A 31 64.00 -9.28 -28.61
N ARG A 32 63.68 -9.90 -29.76
CA ARG A 32 62.76 -9.49 -30.84
C ARG A 32 61.25 -9.51 -30.52
N LEU A 33 60.83 -9.36 -29.27
CA LEU A 33 59.40 -9.30 -28.92
C LEU A 33 59.16 -8.12 -27.97
N SER A 34 58.39 -7.14 -28.45
CA SER A 34 58.05 -5.94 -27.68
C SER A 34 57.28 -6.33 -26.42
N TYR A 35 57.70 -5.83 -25.26
CA TYR A 35 57.06 -6.08 -23.97
C TYR A 35 55.57 -5.69 -23.98
N ARG A 36 55.18 -4.71 -24.82
CA ARG A 36 53.77 -4.38 -25.09
C ARG A 36 52.99 -5.54 -25.69
N MET A 37 53.60 -6.28 -26.62
CA MET A 37 52.93 -7.40 -27.28
C MET A 37 52.70 -8.58 -26.31
N VAL A 38 53.66 -8.85 -25.43
CA VAL A 38 53.51 -9.85 -24.36
C VAL A 38 52.41 -9.44 -23.38
N PHE A 39 52.37 -8.15 -23.01
CA PHE A 39 51.34 -7.62 -22.13
C PHE A 39 49.94 -7.71 -22.75
N TYR A 40 49.76 -7.30 -24.01
CA TYR A 40 48.47 -7.41 -24.69
C TYR A 40 48.06 -8.87 -24.93
N SER A 41 48.99 -9.79 -25.20
CA SER A 41 48.67 -11.22 -25.28
C SER A 41 48.23 -11.77 -23.94
N LEU A 42 48.90 -11.42 -22.83
CA LEU A 42 48.47 -11.84 -21.49
C LEU A 42 47.07 -11.31 -21.16
N LEU A 43 46.81 -10.03 -21.46
CA LEU A 43 45.52 -9.40 -21.21
C LEU A 43 44.41 -10.04 -22.04
N PHE A 44 44.68 -10.31 -23.32
CA PHE A 44 43.77 -11.04 -24.21
C PHE A 44 43.47 -12.45 -23.69
N PHE A 45 44.48 -13.21 -23.26
CA PHE A 45 44.27 -14.55 -22.70
C PHE A 45 43.49 -14.51 -21.38
N THR A 46 43.73 -13.53 -20.51
CA THR A 46 42.94 -13.39 -19.26
C THR A 46 41.48 -13.05 -19.54
N PHE A 47 41.22 -12.22 -20.55
CA PHE A 47 39.85 -11.86 -20.96
C PHE A 47 39.13 -13.04 -21.60
N LEU A 48 39.83 -13.77 -22.48
CA LEU A 48 39.32 -14.98 -23.11
C LEU A 48 39.00 -16.06 -22.09
N LEU A 49 39.85 -16.25 -21.07
CA LEU A 49 39.63 -17.24 -20.01
C LEU A 49 38.38 -16.89 -19.18
N ARG A 50 38.18 -15.61 -18.85
CA ARG A 50 36.97 -15.15 -18.15
C ARG A 50 35.73 -15.29 -19.01
N PHE A 51 35.83 -14.99 -20.31
CA PHE A 51 34.71 -15.10 -21.24
C PHE A 51 34.28 -16.56 -21.45
N VAL A 52 35.25 -17.47 -21.59
CA VAL A 52 35.00 -18.92 -21.65
C VAL A 52 34.39 -19.42 -20.33
N PHE A 53 34.90 -18.97 -19.18
CA PHE A 53 34.32 -19.33 -17.88
C PHE A 53 32.85 -18.89 -17.76
N VAL A 54 32.53 -17.65 -18.15
CA VAL A 54 31.14 -17.13 -18.14
C VAL A 54 30.25 -17.93 -19.10
N LEU A 55 30.71 -18.22 -20.31
CA LEU A 55 29.97 -19.07 -21.26
C LEU A 55 29.68 -20.46 -20.70
N THR A 56 30.65 -21.10 -20.04
CA THR A 56 30.45 -22.42 -19.42
C THR A 56 29.57 -22.38 -18.17
N ALA A 57 29.58 -21.26 -17.44
CA ALA A 57 28.76 -21.07 -16.25
C ALA A 57 27.30 -20.76 -16.61
N VAL A 58 27.06 -20.01 -17.70
CA VAL A 58 25.71 -19.72 -18.18
C VAL A 58 25.04 -20.98 -18.75
N ASP A 59 25.79 -21.81 -19.48
CA ASP A 59 25.29 -23.07 -20.06
C ASP A 59 25.02 -24.17 -18.99
N THR A 60 25.46 -23.97 -17.75
CA THR A 60 25.17 -24.86 -16.62
C THR A 60 23.98 -24.40 -15.77
N ILE A 61 23.49 -23.18 -15.98
CA ILE A 61 22.34 -22.62 -15.27
C ILE A 61 21.03 -22.84 -16.04
N ASP A 62 21.07 -22.85 -17.38
CA ASP A 62 19.90 -23.17 -18.21
C ASP A 62 19.81 -24.67 -18.49
N GLY A 63 18.97 -25.36 -17.73
CA GLY A 63 18.69 -26.80 -17.83
C GLY A 63 17.93 -27.23 -19.10
N GLU A 64 18.30 -26.73 -20.29
CA GLU A 64 17.68 -27.14 -21.56
C GLU A 64 18.50 -28.19 -22.32
N ARG A 65 17.86 -29.32 -22.64
CA ARG A 65 18.46 -30.54 -23.23
C ARG A 65 18.72 -30.47 -24.76
N LYS A 66 18.84 -29.31 -25.40
CA LYS A 66 19.04 -29.23 -26.88
C LYS A 66 20.24 -28.36 -27.26
N CYS A 67 21.43 -28.96 -27.38
CA CYS A 67 22.64 -28.33 -27.93
C CYS A 67 22.65 -28.46 -29.47
N SER A 68 22.60 -27.35 -30.20
CA SER A 68 22.69 -27.34 -31.68
C SER A 68 23.64 -26.27 -32.25
N THR A 69 24.65 -25.85 -31.49
CA THR A 69 25.69 -24.92 -31.97
C THR A 69 27.12 -25.41 -31.70
N ILE A 70 28.07 -24.86 -32.46
CA ILE A 70 29.50 -25.18 -32.59
C ILE A 70 30.27 -25.26 -31.24
N GLY A 71 29.69 -24.78 -30.13
CA GLY A 71 30.24 -24.93 -28.77
C GLY A 71 30.33 -26.37 -28.24
N CYS A 72 29.65 -27.33 -28.87
CA CYS A 72 29.70 -28.74 -28.46
C CYS A 72 30.93 -29.52 -29.00
N LEU A 73 31.85 -28.92 -29.78
CA LEU A 73 33.06 -29.61 -30.29
C LEU A 73 34.07 -30.04 -29.21
N GLY A 74 34.09 -29.35 -28.06
CA GLY A 74 34.99 -29.69 -26.94
C GLY A 74 34.66 -31.02 -26.24
N LYS A 75 33.46 -31.58 -26.44
CA LYS A 75 33.04 -32.86 -25.85
C LYS A 75 33.44 -34.09 -26.67
N ARG A 76 33.88 -33.93 -27.93
CA ARG A 76 34.24 -35.07 -28.81
C ARG A 76 35.74 -35.36 -28.89
N LEU A 77 36.60 -34.45 -28.43
CA LEU A 77 38.06 -34.61 -28.40
C LEU A 77 38.61 -34.35 -26.98
N GLY A 78 38.10 -35.09 -26.00
CA GLY A 78 38.71 -35.17 -24.67
C GLY A 78 39.65 -36.38 -24.57
N PRO A 79 40.80 -36.29 -23.87
CA PRO A 79 41.71 -37.40 -23.72
C PRO A 79 41.00 -38.56 -23.00
N ARG A 80 41.03 -39.74 -23.61
CA ARG A 80 40.40 -40.98 -23.11
C ARG A 80 41.02 -41.54 -21.81
N ILE A 81 41.75 -40.73 -21.05
CA ILE A 81 42.50 -41.12 -19.86
C ILE A 81 42.04 -40.18 -18.74
N LEU A 82 41.42 -40.73 -17.68
CA LEU A 82 40.66 -40.08 -16.60
C LEU A 82 39.20 -39.73 -16.90
N ARG A 83 38.37 -40.78 -16.89
CA ARG A 83 36.93 -40.71 -16.65
C ARG A 83 36.67 -40.26 -15.20
N ARG A 84 36.68 -38.95 -14.93
CA ARG A 84 35.95 -38.37 -13.80
C ARG A 84 34.76 -37.61 -14.37
N LYS A 85 33.61 -38.28 -14.36
CA LYS A 85 32.30 -37.65 -14.50
C LYS A 85 32.29 -36.52 -13.47
N LEU A 86 32.10 -35.27 -13.87
CA LEU A 86 31.82 -34.19 -12.92
C LEU A 86 30.40 -34.47 -12.40
N GLU A 87 30.31 -35.40 -11.45
CA GLU A 87 29.10 -35.64 -10.68
C GLU A 87 28.79 -34.37 -9.90
N SER A 88 27.50 -34.01 -9.86
CA SER A 88 27.00 -33.01 -8.93
C SER A 88 27.63 -33.25 -7.55
N THR A 89 28.36 -32.27 -7.04
CA THR A 89 28.96 -32.33 -5.70
C THR A 89 27.90 -32.34 -4.59
N VAL A 90 26.63 -32.08 -4.94
CA VAL A 90 25.48 -32.22 -4.05
C VAL A 90 24.97 -33.66 -4.15
N PRO A 91 24.97 -34.42 -3.05
CA PRO A 91 24.42 -35.79 -3.03
C PRO A 91 22.95 -35.78 -3.47
N GLU A 92 22.61 -36.63 -4.44
CA GLU A 92 21.26 -36.78 -5.00
C GLU A 92 20.19 -37.06 -3.91
N VAL A 93 20.64 -37.67 -2.80
CA VAL A 93 19.88 -37.90 -1.57
C VAL A 93 19.28 -36.62 -0.98
N ILE A 94 19.96 -35.48 -1.09
CA ILE A 94 19.45 -34.20 -0.57
C ILE A 94 18.21 -33.75 -1.34
N TYR A 95 18.22 -33.90 -2.67
CA TYR A 95 17.07 -33.56 -3.51
C TYR A 95 15.88 -34.50 -3.25
N GLN A 96 16.15 -35.79 -3.07
CA GLN A 96 15.11 -36.77 -2.72
C GLN A 96 14.43 -36.41 -1.40
N VAL A 97 15.21 -36.10 -0.36
CA VAL A 97 14.68 -35.69 0.94
C VAL A 97 13.84 -34.42 0.83
N PHE A 98 14.23 -33.43 0.02
CA PHE A 98 13.42 -32.22 -0.15
C PHE A 98 12.11 -32.45 -0.91
N GLN A 99 12.01 -33.47 -1.76
CA GLN A 99 10.80 -33.82 -2.50
C GLN A 99 9.77 -34.64 -1.69
N GLU A 100 10.21 -35.36 -0.65
CA GLU A 100 9.32 -36.14 0.21
C GLU A 100 8.35 -35.23 1.01
N ALA A 101 7.18 -35.72 1.41
CA ALA A 101 6.28 -34.96 2.29
C ALA A 101 6.75 -35.09 3.75
N VAL A 102 6.79 -33.99 4.50
CA VAL A 102 7.21 -33.99 5.93
C VAL A 102 5.98 -34.23 6.81
N SER A 103 6.11 -35.13 7.78
CA SER A 103 5.05 -35.39 8.77
C SER A 103 5.08 -34.33 9.91
N GLN A 104 3.93 -34.03 10.53
CA GLN A 104 3.87 -33.01 11.61
C GLN A 104 4.73 -33.38 12.83
N ASP A 105 4.95 -34.67 13.08
CA ASP A 105 5.75 -35.19 14.19
C ASP A 105 7.27 -34.95 13.99
N GLU A 106 7.74 -34.81 12.75
CA GLU A 106 9.15 -34.52 12.41
C GLU A 106 9.51 -33.02 12.50
N ILE A 107 8.51 -32.14 12.58
CA ILE A 107 8.66 -30.66 12.62
C ILE A 107 8.81 -30.17 14.07
N GLN A 108 8.25 -30.91 15.04
CA GLN A 108 8.23 -30.54 16.47
C GLN A 108 9.00 -31.53 17.37
N GLY A 109 9.78 -32.43 16.77
CA GLY A 109 10.59 -33.41 17.50
C GLY A 109 11.73 -32.75 18.32
N PRO A 110 12.12 -33.35 19.46
CA PRO A 110 13.29 -32.91 20.22
C PRO A 110 14.55 -33.06 19.36
N GLY A 111 15.23 -31.94 19.04
CA GLY A 111 16.47 -31.92 18.26
C GLY A 111 16.41 -31.17 16.92
N VAL A 112 15.32 -30.47 16.60
CA VAL A 112 15.28 -29.53 15.45
C VAL A 112 15.86 -28.17 15.87
N PRO A 113 16.91 -27.67 15.19
CA PRO A 113 17.47 -26.36 15.47
C PRO A 113 16.45 -25.25 15.30
N GLN A 114 16.42 -24.31 16.25
CA GLN A 114 15.47 -23.20 16.26
C GLN A 114 15.98 -22.01 15.44
N THR A 115 17.28 -21.96 15.16
CA THR A 115 17.94 -20.88 14.43
C THR A 115 18.98 -21.43 13.45
N PHE A 116 19.33 -20.63 12.43
CA PHE A 116 20.38 -20.98 11.49
C PHE A 116 21.75 -21.12 12.18
N ASP A 117 22.04 -20.29 13.17
CA ASP A 117 23.31 -20.34 13.91
C ASP A 117 23.44 -21.62 14.72
N GLU A 118 22.36 -22.05 15.37
CA GLU A 118 22.29 -23.33 16.09
C GLU A 118 22.48 -24.51 15.13
N PHE A 119 21.84 -24.49 13.97
CA PHE A 119 22.04 -25.49 12.93
C PHE A 119 23.52 -25.53 12.48
N VAL A 120 24.12 -24.37 12.19
CA VAL A 120 25.53 -24.30 11.76
C VAL A 120 26.47 -24.78 12.86
N ALA A 121 26.22 -24.45 14.13
CA ALA A 121 27.00 -24.92 15.26
C ALA A 121 26.90 -26.45 15.39
N GLU A 122 25.70 -26.99 15.30
CA GLU A 122 25.47 -28.43 15.35
C GLU A 122 26.15 -29.16 14.18
N MET A 123 26.08 -28.63 12.96
CA MET A 123 26.72 -29.22 11.77
C MET A 123 28.26 -29.14 11.83
N LYS A 124 28.82 -28.18 12.56
CA LYS A 124 30.28 -28.08 12.75
C LYS A 124 30.80 -29.14 13.71
N ASP A 125 30.04 -29.43 14.76
CA ASP A 125 30.43 -30.39 15.81
C ASP A 125 30.07 -31.84 15.45
N SER A 126 29.09 -32.05 14.57
CA SER A 126 28.62 -33.38 14.16
C SER A 126 28.97 -33.73 12.71
N ARG A 127 29.65 -34.88 12.51
CA ARG A 127 29.90 -35.44 11.17
C ARG A 127 28.67 -36.18 10.64
N LEU A 128 27.61 -35.44 10.32
CA LEU A 128 26.37 -36.01 9.80
C LEU A 128 26.52 -36.46 8.35
N ASP A 129 25.81 -37.52 7.98
CA ASP A 129 25.68 -37.95 6.59
C ASP A 129 24.75 -36.98 5.82
N ALA A 130 24.84 -37.01 4.50
CA ALA A 130 24.09 -36.07 3.64
C ALA A 130 22.58 -36.16 3.83
N LYS A 131 22.06 -37.36 4.16
CA LYS A 131 20.65 -37.58 4.45
C LYS A 131 20.24 -36.87 5.74
N SER A 132 20.96 -37.09 6.84
CA SER A 132 20.64 -36.46 8.12
C SER A 132 20.79 -34.94 8.06
N PHE A 133 21.79 -34.44 7.32
CA PHE A 133 21.92 -33.01 7.04
C PHE A 133 20.68 -32.46 6.35
N ALA A 134 20.23 -33.11 5.26
CA ALA A 134 19.08 -32.67 4.48
C ALA A 134 17.78 -32.72 5.30
N VAL A 135 17.57 -33.77 6.09
CA VAL A 135 16.40 -33.91 6.96
C VAL A 135 16.38 -32.79 8.01
N LYS A 136 17.49 -32.56 8.71
CA LYS A 136 17.57 -31.49 9.72
C LYS A 136 17.38 -30.10 9.13
N LEU A 137 18.01 -29.82 7.99
CA LEU A 137 17.84 -28.55 7.28
C LEU A 137 16.39 -28.34 6.87
N LYS A 138 15.75 -29.39 6.32
CA LYS A 138 14.33 -29.34 5.93
C LYS A 138 13.42 -29.08 7.13
N SER A 139 13.59 -29.82 8.23
CA SER A 139 12.80 -29.63 9.45
C SER A 139 12.98 -28.22 10.02
N MET A 140 14.20 -27.69 10.06
CA MET A 140 14.45 -26.30 10.49
C MET A 140 13.77 -25.29 9.56
N VAL A 141 13.92 -25.43 8.24
CA VAL A 141 13.30 -24.52 7.27
C VAL A 141 11.77 -24.55 7.41
N THR A 142 11.17 -25.73 7.48
CA THR A 142 9.72 -25.89 7.68
C THR A 142 9.25 -25.29 9.01
N LEU A 143 10.00 -25.48 10.10
CA LEU A 143 9.71 -24.85 11.39
C LEU A 143 9.79 -23.32 11.31
N LEU A 144 10.83 -22.77 10.69
CA LEU A 144 11.00 -21.32 10.51
C LEU A 144 9.92 -20.73 9.61
N GLU A 145 9.52 -21.43 8.54
CA GLU A 145 8.39 -21.06 7.70
C GLU A 145 7.08 -21.04 8.49
N GLN A 146 6.82 -22.06 9.32
CA GLN A 146 5.62 -22.12 10.16
C GLN A 146 5.61 -21.00 11.21
N LYS A 147 6.73 -20.74 11.89
CA LYS A 147 6.86 -19.61 12.83
C LYS A 147 6.61 -18.27 12.13
N THR A 148 7.24 -18.06 10.98
CA THR A 148 7.07 -16.84 10.17
C THR A 148 5.61 -16.66 9.76
N ARG A 149 4.96 -17.74 9.32
CA ARG A 149 3.54 -17.75 8.96
C ARG A 149 2.65 -17.35 10.14
N THR A 150 2.84 -17.97 11.30
CA THR A 150 2.07 -17.67 12.52
C THR A 150 2.26 -16.22 12.95
N ALA A 151 3.52 -15.74 12.99
CA ALA A 151 3.83 -14.35 13.31
C ALA A 151 3.15 -13.38 12.33
N LYS A 152 3.14 -13.70 11.02
CA LYS A 152 2.49 -12.86 10.01
C LYS A 152 0.97 -12.82 10.18
N ILE A 153 0.34 -13.94 10.50
CA ILE A 153 -1.11 -14.00 10.78
C ILE A 153 -1.45 -13.20 12.03
N GLN A 154 -0.67 -13.32 13.10
CA GLN A 154 -0.82 -12.53 14.33
C GLN A 154 -0.65 -11.03 14.05
N GLU A 155 0.36 -10.64 13.27
CA GLU A 155 0.54 -9.24 12.83
C GLU A 155 -0.73 -8.71 12.14
N TYR A 156 -1.29 -9.46 11.18
CA TYR A 156 -2.51 -9.04 10.50
C TYR A 156 -3.72 -8.91 11.42
N LEU A 157 -3.86 -9.81 12.40
CA LEU A 157 -4.91 -9.74 13.40
C LEU A 157 -4.76 -8.49 14.27
N TYR A 158 -3.57 -8.25 14.83
CA TYR A 158 -3.33 -7.08 15.68
C TYR A 158 -3.50 -5.77 14.92
N ARG A 159 -3.03 -5.70 13.67
CA ARG A 159 -3.28 -4.53 12.81
C ARG A 159 -4.75 -4.33 12.52
N HIS A 160 -5.51 -5.41 12.30
CA HIS A 160 -6.96 -5.32 12.11
C HIS A 160 -7.67 -4.80 13.37
N VAL A 161 -7.36 -5.36 14.54
CA VAL A 161 -7.94 -4.92 15.83
C VAL A 161 -7.58 -3.45 16.10
N ALA A 162 -6.32 -3.08 15.96
CA ALA A 162 -5.87 -1.70 16.14
C ALA A 162 -6.55 -0.72 15.17
N SER A 163 -6.73 -1.12 13.89
CA SER A 163 -7.39 -0.27 12.88
C SER A 163 -8.90 -0.14 13.05
N SER A 164 -9.55 -1.13 13.68
CA SER A 164 -11.01 -1.16 13.89
C SER A 164 -11.42 -0.59 15.24
N SER A 165 -10.47 -0.42 16.17
CA SER A 165 -10.74 0.10 17.50
C SER A 165 -10.72 1.62 17.51
N ILE A 166 -11.59 2.24 18.32
CA ILE A 166 -11.53 3.69 18.57
C ILE A 166 -10.50 3.93 19.68
N PRO A 167 -9.40 4.67 19.43
CA PRO A 167 -8.42 4.99 20.46
C PRO A 167 -9.07 5.77 21.62
N LYS A 168 -8.63 5.49 22.85
CA LYS A 168 -9.13 6.17 24.07
C LYS A 168 -9.02 7.69 23.97
N GLN A 169 -7.97 8.17 23.30
CA GLN A 169 -7.69 9.59 23.10
C GLN A 169 -8.74 10.24 22.17
N LEU A 170 -9.12 9.58 21.08
CA LEU A 170 -10.17 10.07 20.17
C LEU A 170 -11.55 9.99 20.84
N HIS A 171 -11.81 8.95 21.62
CA HIS A 171 -13.04 8.84 22.40
C HIS A 171 -13.15 9.96 23.44
N CYS A 172 -12.05 10.26 24.16
CA CYS A 172 -11.97 11.42 25.06
C CYS A 172 -12.30 12.73 24.34
N LEU A 173 -11.73 12.95 23.14
CA LEU A 173 -11.96 14.16 22.36
C LEU A 173 -13.44 14.32 22.01
N ALA A 174 -14.07 13.25 21.50
CA ALA A 174 -15.48 13.25 21.16
C ALA A 174 -16.38 13.55 22.38
N LEU A 175 -16.11 12.90 23.52
CA LEU A 175 -16.90 13.13 24.74
C LEU A 175 -16.75 14.56 25.29
N LYS A 176 -15.53 15.10 25.30
CA LYS A 176 -15.30 16.49 25.74
C LYS A 176 -16.02 17.49 24.85
N LEU A 177 -15.94 17.31 23.53
CA LEU A 177 -16.62 18.20 22.58
C LEU A 177 -18.15 18.06 22.65
N ALA A 178 -18.68 16.87 22.90
CA ALA A 178 -20.11 16.68 23.14
C ALA A 178 -20.56 17.41 24.41
N ASN A 179 -19.74 17.36 25.47
CA ASN A 179 -20.00 18.14 26.69
C ASN A 179 -19.93 19.65 26.45
N GLU A 180 -18.98 20.13 25.63
CA GLU A 180 -18.94 21.54 25.23
C GLU A 180 -20.18 21.93 24.41
N HIS A 181 -20.60 21.10 23.45
CA HIS A 181 -21.83 21.35 22.68
C HIS A 181 -23.02 21.55 23.61
N ALA A 182 -23.17 20.72 24.64
CA ALA A 182 -24.28 20.82 25.59
C ALA A 182 -24.23 22.10 26.46
N ASN A 183 -23.03 22.50 26.91
CA ASN A 183 -22.89 23.52 27.97
C ASN A 183 -22.36 24.88 27.51
N ASN A 184 -21.78 24.97 26.32
CA ASN A 184 -21.11 26.17 25.81
C ASN A 184 -21.86 26.71 24.58
N ALA A 185 -22.42 27.92 24.69
CA ALA A 185 -23.16 28.55 23.58
C ALA A 185 -22.27 28.77 22.34
N ASN A 186 -20.98 29.06 22.53
CA ASN A 186 -20.03 29.22 21.43
C ASN A 186 -19.74 27.89 20.69
N ALA A 187 -19.99 26.75 21.33
CA ALA A 187 -19.87 25.44 20.69
C ALA A 187 -21.12 25.04 19.88
N ARG A 188 -22.18 25.86 19.92
CA ARG A 188 -23.45 25.65 19.22
C ARG A 188 -23.74 26.73 18.18
N LEU A 189 -22.71 27.46 17.75
CA LEU A 189 -22.89 28.45 16.71
C LEU A 189 -23.44 27.79 15.44
N GLN A 190 -24.29 28.53 14.73
CA GLN A 190 -24.75 28.12 13.42
C GLN A 190 -23.58 28.21 12.45
N LEU A 191 -23.36 27.12 11.71
CA LEU A 191 -22.28 27.01 10.74
C LEU A 191 -22.89 26.80 9.35
N PRO A 192 -22.78 27.77 8.43
CA PRO A 192 -22.12 29.08 8.59
C PRO A 192 -23.03 30.12 9.27
N SER A 193 -22.54 31.36 9.45
CA SER A 193 -23.38 32.48 9.89
C SER A 193 -24.55 32.71 8.92
N ALA A 194 -25.65 33.28 9.42
CA ALA A 194 -26.88 33.48 8.63
C ALA A 194 -26.65 34.22 7.30
N GLU A 195 -25.73 35.19 7.27
CA GLU A 195 -25.36 35.96 6.08
C GLU A 195 -24.70 35.11 4.99
N MET A 196 -23.98 34.05 5.38
CA MET A 196 -23.21 33.18 4.48
C MET A 196 -24.01 31.93 4.06
N VAL A 197 -25.23 31.74 4.56
CA VAL A 197 -26.10 30.62 4.17
C VAL A 197 -26.36 30.54 2.66
N PRO A 198 -26.59 31.65 1.93
CA PRO A 198 -26.77 31.59 0.47
C PRO A 198 -25.56 31.00 -0.27
N SER A 199 -24.34 31.14 0.26
CA SER A 199 -23.13 30.59 -0.33
C SER A 199 -23.09 29.07 -0.33
N LEU A 200 -23.92 28.39 0.46
CA LEU A 200 -23.97 26.93 0.52
C LEU A 200 -24.53 26.28 -0.76
N VAL A 201 -25.21 27.07 -1.60
CA VAL A 201 -25.81 26.60 -2.86
C VAL A 201 -25.36 27.42 -4.07
N ASP A 202 -24.44 28.37 -3.88
CA ASP A 202 -23.94 29.24 -4.94
C ASP A 202 -22.76 28.59 -5.68
N ASN A 203 -23.04 28.15 -6.92
CA ASN A 203 -22.05 27.54 -7.81
C ASN A 203 -20.85 28.45 -8.19
N SER A 204 -20.83 29.72 -7.78
CA SER A 204 -19.66 30.59 -7.89
C SER A 204 -18.56 30.31 -6.85
N TYR A 205 -18.83 29.43 -5.87
CA TYR A 205 -17.90 28.95 -4.85
C TYR A 205 -17.35 27.56 -5.19
N LEU A 206 -16.25 27.20 -4.52
CA LEU A 206 -15.61 25.89 -4.63
C LEU A 206 -16.14 25.00 -3.50
N HIS A 207 -17.07 24.12 -3.86
CA HIS A 207 -17.73 23.21 -2.94
C HIS A 207 -16.95 21.91 -2.74
N PHE A 208 -16.51 21.70 -1.51
CA PHE A 208 -15.88 20.47 -1.06
C PHE A 208 -16.82 19.72 -0.12
N VAL A 209 -16.86 18.40 -0.23
CA VAL A 209 -17.70 17.54 0.60
C VAL A 209 -16.82 16.55 1.35
N LEU A 210 -17.00 16.47 2.66
CA LEU A 210 -16.27 15.56 3.54
C LEU A 210 -17.28 14.79 4.40
N ALA A 211 -17.31 13.47 4.29
CA ALA A 211 -18.15 12.62 5.14
C ALA A 211 -17.29 11.88 6.18
N SER A 212 -17.50 12.13 7.47
CA SER A 212 -16.70 11.52 8.55
C SER A 212 -17.41 11.43 9.90
N ASP A 213 -17.10 10.38 10.64
CA ASP A 213 -17.42 10.20 12.07
C ASP A 213 -16.17 10.42 12.97
N ASN A 214 -15.06 10.88 12.39
CA ASN A 214 -13.81 11.14 13.10
C ASN A 214 -13.48 12.64 13.09
N ILE A 215 -13.75 13.30 14.21
CA ILE A 215 -13.58 14.76 14.38
C ILE A 215 -12.13 15.20 14.10
N LEU A 216 -11.14 14.44 14.59
CA LEU A 216 -9.74 14.80 14.41
C LEU A 216 -9.31 14.66 12.96
N ALA A 217 -9.70 13.57 12.31
CA ALA A 217 -9.44 13.35 10.89
C ALA A 217 -10.09 14.45 10.03
N ALA A 218 -11.37 14.75 10.28
CA ALA A 218 -12.08 15.82 9.60
C ALA A 218 -11.45 17.20 9.80
N SER A 219 -10.95 17.48 11.01
CA SER A 219 -10.23 18.73 11.31
C SER A 219 -8.96 18.89 10.49
N VAL A 220 -8.23 17.80 10.23
CA VAL A 220 -6.99 17.81 9.44
C VAL A 220 -7.30 18.01 7.96
N VAL A 221 -8.32 17.34 7.42
CA VAL A 221 -8.77 17.57 6.04
C VAL A 221 -9.17 19.03 5.85
N ALA A 222 -10.02 19.56 6.73
CA ALA A 222 -10.46 20.95 6.66
C ALA A 222 -9.28 21.94 6.79
N SER A 223 -8.40 21.73 7.78
CA SER A 223 -7.24 22.60 7.99
C SER A 223 -6.25 22.55 6.83
N SER A 224 -6.01 21.36 6.27
CA SER A 224 -5.11 21.20 5.13
C SER A 224 -5.68 21.78 3.84
N LEU A 225 -6.99 21.63 3.60
CA LEU A 225 -7.70 22.26 2.48
C LEU A 225 -7.60 23.78 2.54
N VAL A 226 -7.94 24.38 3.69
CA VAL A 226 -7.96 25.84 3.82
C VAL A 226 -6.57 26.44 3.80
N ARG A 227 -5.59 25.83 4.50
CA ARG A 227 -4.21 26.36 4.57
C ARG A 227 -3.47 26.33 3.23
N ASN A 228 -3.79 25.37 2.36
CA ASN A 228 -3.14 25.26 1.05
C ASN A 228 -3.96 25.88 -0.08
N SER A 229 -5.13 26.46 0.22
CA SER A 229 -5.89 27.17 -0.80
C SER A 229 -5.33 28.57 -1.04
N LEU A 230 -5.22 28.95 -2.31
CA LEU A 230 -4.86 30.31 -2.72
C LEU A 230 -6.02 31.30 -2.54
N ARG A 231 -7.26 30.79 -2.50
CA ARG A 231 -8.50 31.60 -2.37
C ARG A 231 -9.41 31.00 -1.30
N PRO A 232 -9.00 31.00 -0.02
CA PRO A 232 -9.76 30.37 1.06
C PRO A 232 -11.18 30.96 1.22
N GLN A 233 -11.41 32.22 0.85
CA GLN A 233 -12.72 32.88 0.86
C GLN A 233 -13.72 32.31 -0.16
N LYS A 234 -13.23 31.55 -1.16
CA LYS A 234 -14.06 30.84 -2.13
C LYS A 234 -14.35 29.40 -1.74
N VAL A 235 -13.76 28.90 -0.65
CA VAL A 235 -13.93 27.52 -0.20
C VAL A 235 -15.20 27.40 0.64
N VAL A 236 -16.08 26.49 0.22
CA VAL A 236 -17.21 26.01 1.01
C VAL A 236 -16.97 24.54 1.32
N LEU A 237 -16.83 24.18 2.60
CA LEU A 237 -16.68 22.80 3.03
C LEU A 237 -17.96 22.31 3.72
N HIS A 238 -18.60 21.32 3.11
CA HIS A 238 -19.74 20.61 3.67
C HIS A 238 -19.26 19.37 4.41
N VAL A 239 -19.26 19.44 5.75
CA VAL A 239 -18.93 18.31 6.63
C VAL A 239 -20.20 17.53 6.95
N ILE A 240 -20.31 16.33 6.41
CA ILE A 240 -21.40 15.39 6.66
C ILE A 240 -20.96 14.40 7.74
N THR A 241 -21.81 14.19 8.73
CA THR A 241 -21.49 13.26 9.84
C THR A 241 -22.72 12.49 10.30
N ASP A 242 -22.53 11.45 11.11
CA ASP A 242 -23.64 10.68 11.65
C ASP A 242 -24.34 11.41 12.80
N ARG A 243 -25.48 10.89 13.25
CA ARG A 243 -26.25 11.52 14.34
C ARG A 243 -25.47 11.56 15.66
N LYS A 244 -24.61 10.56 15.92
CA LYS A 244 -23.89 10.42 17.19
C LYS A 244 -22.73 11.40 17.28
N THR A 245 -22.10 11.72 16.16
CA THR A 245 -20.91 12.56 16.04
C THR A 245 -21.26 14.01 15.68
N TYR A 246 -22.49 14.28 15.27
CA TYR A 246 -22.95 15.63 14.93
C TYR A 246 -22.62 16.69 15.99
N SER A 247 -23.02 16.48 17.25
CA SER A 247 -22.81 17.45 18.32
C SER A 247 -21.31 17.76 18.57
N PRO A 248 -20.42 16.77 18.77
CA PRO A 248 -19.00 17.07 18.92
C PRO A 248 -18.34 17.62 17.65
N MET A 249 -18.79 17.22 16.44
CA MET A 249 -18.29 17.77 15.17
C MET A 249 -18.65 19.26 15.04
N GLN A 250 -19.91 19.61 15.32
CA GLN A 250 -20.37 21.00 15.31
C GLN A 250 -19.62 21.84 16.36
N ALA A 251 -19.41 21.30 17.56
CA ALA A 251 -18.63 21.98 18.59
C ALA A 251 -17.19 22.25 18.16
N TRP A 252 -16.53 21.28 17.52
CA TRP A 252 -15.17 21.46 17.01
C TRP A 252 -15.08 22.64 16.04
N PHE A 253 -15.89 22.63 14.98
CA PHE A 253 -15.84 23.66 13.94
C PHE A 253 -16.38 25.02 14.40
N SER A 254 -17.22 25.07 15.44
CA SER A 254 -17.66 26.32 16.05
C SER A 254 -16.57 26.96 16.89
N LEU A 255 -15.79 26.15 17.62
CA LEU A 255 -14.69 26.61 18.47
C LEU A 255 -13.38 26.83 17.71
N HIS A 256 -13.25 26.27 16.50
CA HIS A 256 -12.07 26.38 15.64
C HIS A 256 -12.46 26.86 14.23
N PRO A 257 -12.92 28.11 14.08
CA PRO A 257 -13.30 28.65 12.78
C PRO A 257 -12.11 28.68 11.82
N LEU A 258 -12.35 28.35 10.55
CA LEU A 258 -11.36 28.36 9.47
C LEU A 258 -11.58 29.55 8.52
N THR A 259 -11.85 30.73 9.07
CA THR A 259 -12.08 31.97 8.31
C THR A 259 -10.89 32.30 7.40
N PRO A 260 -11.10 32.74 6.14
CA PRO A 260 -12.38 33.13 5.52
C PRO A 260 -13.17 32.00 4.85
N ALA A 261 -12.79 30.73 5.00
CA ALA A 261 -13.55 29.62 4.43
C ALA A 261 -14.90 29.44 5.14
N ILE A 262 -15.88 28.93 4.39
CA ILE A 262 -17.26 28.72 4.83
C ILE A 262 -17.39 27.23 5.18
N ILE A 263 -17.76 26.93 6.42
CA ILE A 263 -17.92 25.55 6.89
C ILE A 263 -19.39 25.31 7.22
N GLU A 264 -19.95 24.23 6.70
CA GLU A 264 -21.24 23.68 7.12
C GLU A 264 -21.01 22.35 7.81
N VAL A 265 -21.68 22.11 8.94
CA VAL A 265 -21.72 20.79 9.57
C VAL A 265 -23.16 20.28 9.53
N LYS A 266 -23.39 19.14 8.87
CA LYS A 266 -24.70 18.50 8.77
C LYS A 266 -24.65 17.05 9.26
N GLY A 267 -25.56 16.72 10.16
CA GLY A 267 -25.82 15.33 10.54
C GLY A 267 -26.74 14.65 9.52
N LEU A 268 -26.58 13.35 9.29
CA LEU A 268 -27.47 12.60 8.39
C LEU A 268 -28.95 12.69 8.75
N HIS A 269 -29.26 12.85 10.03
CA HIS A 269 -30.61 13.02 10.54
C HIS A 269 -31.26 14.37 10.19
N HIS A 270 -30.50 15.31 9.62
CA HIS A 270 -31.02 16.58 9.10
C HIS A 270 -31.51 16.49 7.66
N PHE A 271 -31.30 15.35 6.99
CA PHE A 271 -31.80 15.13 5.64
C PHE A 271 -33.12 14.35 5.71
N ASP A 272 -34.22 15.04 5.39
CA ASP A 272 -35.58 14.52 5.47
C ASP A 272 -35.78 13.22 4.69
N TRP A 273 -35.17 13.10 3.51
CA TRP A 273 -35.32 11.91 2.65
C TRP A 273 -34.65 10.65 3.24
N LEU A 274 -33.60 10.82 4.05
CA LEU A 274 -32.93 9.72 4.77
C LEU A 274 -33.74 9.24 5.97
N THR A 275 -34.50 10.14 6.61
CA THR A 275 -35.24 9.84 7.83
C THR A 275 -36.67 9.39 7.57
N LYS A 276 -37.29 9.80 6.46
CA LYS A 276 -38.69 9.50 6.10
C LYS A 276 -38.86 8.33 5.12
N GLY A 277 -37.78 7.86 4.48
CA GLY A 277 -37.83 6.82 3.46
C GLY A 277 -37.07 5.54 3.81
N LYS A 278 -37.47 4.41 3.22
CA LYS A 278 -36.60 3.24 3.11
C LYS A 278 -35.50 3.58 2.10
N VAL A 279 -34.34 3.99 2.59
CA VAL A 279 -33.17 4.18 1.72
C VAL A 279 -32.64 2.79 1.34
N PRO A 280 -32.69 2.38 0.05
CA PRO A 280 -32.33 1.02 -0.35
C PRO A 280 -30.93 0.61 0.09
N VAL A 281 -30.00 1.57 0.12
CA VAL A 281 -28.62 1.33 0.58
C VAL A 281 -28.55 1.04 2.07
N LEU A 282 -29.35 1.70 2.92
CA LEU A 282 -29.40 1.39 4.36
C LEU A 282 -29.88 -0.04 4.59
N GLU A 283 -30.95 -0.45 3.91
CA GLU A 283 -31.48 -1.80 4.01
C GLU A 283 -30.49 -2.84 3.50
N ALA A 284 -29.83 -2.56 2.37
CA ALA A 284 -28.83 -3.43 1.80
C ALA A 284 -27.57 -3.54 2.69
N MET A 285 -27.12 -2.44 3.30
CA MET A 285 -26.03 -2.45 4.28
C MET A 285 -26.36 -3.28 5.50
N GLU A 286 -27.57 -3.15 6.05
CA GLU A 286 -28.01 -3.96 7.19
C GLU A 286 -28.05 -5.46 6.84
N LYS A 287 -28.57 -5.80 5.65
CA LYS A 287 -28.61 -7.18 5.16
C LYS A 287 -27.19 -7.73 4.94
N ASP A 288 -26.30 -6.95 4.32
CA ASP A 288 -24.89 -7.30 4.12
C ASP A 288 -24.19 -7.53 5.47
N GLN A 289 -24.38 -6.63 6.44
CA GLN A 289 -23.82 -6.77 7.78
C GLN A 289 -24.30 -8.06 8.46
N ARG A 290 -25.61 -8.38 8.39
CA ARG A 290 -26.16 -9.62 8.96
C ARG A 290 -25.58 -10.85 8.27
N ALA A 291 -25.57 -10.90 6.94
CA ALA A 291 -25.02 -12.03 6.21
C ALA A 291 -23.53 -12.24 6.48
N ARG A 292 -22.72 -11.17 6.51
CA ARG A 292 -21.29 -11.25 6.84
C ARG A 292 -21.03 -11.67 8.29
N SER A 293 -21.89 -11.28 9.22
CA SER A 293 -21.79 -11.71 10.62
C SER A 293 -22.02 -13.22 10.79
N GLN A 294 -22.87 -13.82 9.94
CA GLN A 294 -23.19 -15.25 9.96
C GLN A 294 -22.13 -16.11 9.26
N PHE A 295 -21.51 -15.61 8.18
CA PHE A 295 -20.60 -16.40 7.34
C PHE A 295 -19.16 -16.58 7.86
N ARG A 296 -18.74 -15.90 8.94
CA ARG A 296 -17.30 -15.75 9.23
C ARG A 296 -16.81 -15.98 10.65
N GLY A 297 -17.57 -16.61 11.56
CA GLY A 297 -17.08 -17.09 12.87
C GLY A 297 -16.26 -16.11 13.74
N GLY A 298 -16.28 -14.81 13.44
CA GLY A 298 -15.38 -13.80 14.00
C GLY A 298 -13.92 -13.89 13.53
N SER A 299 -13.12 -12.88 13.89
CA SER A 299 -11.68 -12.81 13.58
C SER A 299 -10.89 -14.01 14.13
N SER A 300 -11.37 -14.63 15.20
CA SER A 300 -10.78 -15.84 15.80
C SER A 300 -10.91 -17.07 14.90
N ALA A 301 -12.08 -17.33 14.30
CA ALA A 301 -12.26 -18.45 13.39
C ALA A 301 -11.47 -18.30 12.08
N ILE A 302 -11.36 -17.06 11.58
CA ILE A 302 -10.55 -16.75 10.38
C ILE A 302 -9.06 -17.06 10.63
N VAL A 303 -8.55 -16.68 11.80
CA VAL A 303 -7.14 -16.87 12.17
C VAL A 303 -6.83 -18.33 12.54
N ALA A 304 -7.82 -19.10 13.01
CA ALA A 304 -7.66 -20.52 13.32
C ALA A 304 -7.48 -21.41 12.06
N ASN A 305 -7.74 -20.89 10.85
CA ASN A 305 -7.57 -21.64 9.62
C ASN A 305 -6.08 -21.71 9.20
N ASN A 306 -5.46 -22.87 9.41
CA ASN A 306 -4.05 -23.13 9.11
C ASN A 306 -3.78 -23.60 7.67
N THR A 307 -4.80 -23.72 6.80
CA THR A 307 -4.59 -24.15 5.40
C THR A 307 -4.46 -22.96 4.45
N GLU A 308 -5.04 -21.80 4.80
CA GLU A 308 -5.07 -20.63 3.93
C GLU A 308 -3.79 -19.79 3.96
N LYS A 309 -3.38 -19.27 2.80
CA LYS A 309 -2.21 -18.39 2.71
C LYS A 309 -2.44 -17.09 3.51
N PRO A 310 -1.42 -16.53 4.19
CA PRO A 310 -1.58 -15.37 5.07
C PRO A 310 -2.25 -14.15 4.44
N TYR A 311 -2.05 -13.88 3.14
CA TYR A 311 -2.69 -12.76 2.47
C TYR A 311 -4.21 -12.95 2.30
N VAL A 312 -4.69 -14.21 2.18
CA VAL A 312 -6.13 -14.51 2.14
C VAL A 312 -6.76 -14.23 3.50
N ILE A 313 -6.09 -14.66 4.58
CA ILE A 313 -6.50 -14.35 5.96
C ILE A 313 -6.56 -12.82 6.17
N ALA A 314 -5.54 -12.10 5.70
CA ALA A 314 -5.51 -10.64 5.78
C ALA A 314 -6.71 -9.99 5.05
N ALA A 315 -7.06 -10.45 3.84
CA ALA A 315 -8.22 -9.98 3.09
C ALA A 315 -9.55 -10.31 3.81
N LYS A 316 -9.64 -11.50 4.42
CA LYS A 316 -10.82 -11.90 5.19
C LYS A 316 -11.05 -11.04 6.43
N LEU A 317 -9.98 -10.76 7.18
CA LEU A 317 -10.02 -9.82 8.31
C LEU A 317 -10.39 -8.41 7.87
N GLN A 318 -9.87 -7.96 6.73
CA GLN A 318 -10.22 -6.65 6.16
C GLN A 318 -11.72 -6.53 5.89
N ALA A 319 -12.38 -7.59 5.40
CA ALA A 319 -13.83 -7.62 5.22
C ALA A 319 -14.65 -7.35 6.47
N LEU A 320 -14.10 -7.68 7.64
CA LEU A 320 -14.76 -7.45 8.92
C LEU A 320 -14.58 -6.02 9.43
N SER A 321 -13.82 -5.17 8.73
CA SER A 321 -13.60 -3.79 9.15
C SER A 321 -14.93 -3.03 9.19
N PRO A 322 -15.28 -2.38 10.32
CA PRO A 322 -16.47 -1.55 10.43
C PRO A 322 -16.51 -0.42 9.39
N LYS A 323 -15.36 0.02 8.86
CA LYS A 323 -15.28 1.05 7.80
C LYS A 323 -16.06 0.62 6.55
N TYR A 324 -16.08 -0.66 6.20
CA TYR A 324 -16.80 -1.15 5.02
C TYR A 324 -18.33 -1.21 5.19
N ASN A 325 -18.80 -1.10 6.43
CA ASN A 325 -20.22 -0.98 6.76
C ASN A 325 -20.57 0.44 7.25
N SER A 326 -19.64 1.39 7.12
CA SER A 326 -19.88 2.77 7.56
C SER A 326 -20.81 3.47 6.57
N LEU A 327 -21.91 4.01 7.09
CA LEU A 327 -22.86 4.80 6.33
C LEU A 327 -22.21 6.04 5.68
N MET A 328 -21.16 6.58 6.29
CA MET A 328 -20.39 7.69 5.72
C MET A 328 -19.76 7.35 4.37
N ASN A 329 -19.43 6.08 4.12
CA ASN A 329 -18.87 5.67 2.82
C ASN A 329 -19.95 5.43 1.77
N HIS A 330 -21.13 5.00 2.20
CA HIS A 330 -22.26 4.72 1.32
C HIS A 330 -23.01 5.98 0.89
N ILE A 331 -22.95 7.06 1.68
CA ILE A 331 -23.64 8.31 1.36
C ILE A 331 -23.15 8.97 0.06
N ARG A 332 -21.96 8.59 -0.41
CA ARG A 332 -21.35 9.11 -1.64
C ARG A 332 -22.25 8.94 -2.86
N ILE A 333 -23.01 7.85 -2.95
CA ILE A 333 -23.91 7.64 -4.09
C ILE A 333 -25.08 8.64 -4.12
N TYR A 334 -25.36 9.29 -2.99
CA TYR A 334 -26.47 10.23 -2.83
C TYR A 334 -26.03 11.69 -2.90
N LEU A 335 -24.81 11.98 -3.39
CA LEU A 335 -24.33 13.36 -3.55
C LEU A 335 -25.31 14.25 -4.35
N PRO A 336 -25.95 13.78 -5.44
CA PRO A 336 -26.96 14.58 -6.14
C PRO A 336 -28.18 14.94 -5.28
N GLU A 337 -28.62 14.03 -4.41
CA GLU A 337 -29.76 14.22 -3.50
C GLU A 337 -29.40 15.06 -2.27
N LEU A 338 -28.15 14.97 -1.80
CA LEU A 338 -27.62 15.80 -0.72
C LEU A 338 -27.44 17.26 -1.16
N PHE A 339 -27.04 17.47 -2.42
CA PHE A 339 -26.72 18.77 -2.98
C PHE A 339 -27.45 19.02 -4.32
N PRO A 340 -28.78 19.12 -4.31
CA PRO A 340 -29.59 19.21 -5.54
C PRO A 340 -29.33 20.48 -6.35
N SER A 341 -28.87 21.56 -5.71
CA SER A 341 -28.62 22.87 -6.34
C SER A 341 -27.19 23.07 -6.82
N LEU A 342 -26.27 22.17 -6.47
CA LEU A 342 -24.87 22.26 -6.89
C LEU A 342 -24.64 21.51 -8.20
N ASN A 343 -23.75 22.04 -9.03
CA ASN A 343 -23.39 21.51 -10.34
C ASN A 343 -22.15 20.63 -10.26
N LYS A 344 -21.11 21.07 -9.54
CA LYS A 344 -19.84 20.36 -9.41
C LYS A 344 -19.31 20.47 -7.99
N ILE A 345 -18.83 19.36 -7.44
CA ILE A 345 -18.20 19.31 -6.10
C ILE A 345 -16.92 18.47 -6.14
N VAL A 346 -16.04 18.66 -5.16
CA VAL A 346 -14.92 17.75 -4.88
C VAL A 346 -15.19 17.00 -3.59
N PHE A 347 -15.27 15.68 -3.66
CA PHE A 347 -15.44 14.81 -2.50
C PHE A 347 -14.07 14.44 -1.91
N LEU A 348 -13.95 14.50 -0.58
CA LEU A 348 -12.72 14.21 0.17
C LEU A 348 -13.01 13.15 1.26
N ASP A 349 -12.19 12.11 1.31
CA ASP A 349 -12.18 11.17 2.44
C ASP A 349 -11.55 11.80 3.68
N ASP A 350 -11.79 11.24 4.85
CA ASP A 350 -11.25 11.75 6.12
C ASP A 350 -9.79 11.34 6.41
N ASP A 351 -9.28 10.37 5.68
CA ASP A 351 -7.90 9.88 5.72
C ASP A 351 -7.01 10.50 4.63
N ILE A 352 -7.31 11.73 4.19
CA ILE A 352 -6.49 12.48 3.23
C ILE A 352 -5.83 13.71 3.86
N VAL A 353 -4.83 14.24 3.16
CA VAL A 353 -4.23 15.55 3.43
C VAL A 353 -4.11 16.28 2.11
N VAL A 354 -4.65 17.49 2.05
CA VAL A 354 -4.48 18.41 0.91
C VAL A 354 -3.14 19.13 1.07
N GLN A 355 -2.34 19.17 0.01
CA GLN A 355 -1.01 19.79 0.01
C GLN A 355 -0.85 20.91 -1.01
N THR A 356 -1.81 21.08 -1.91
CA THR A 356 -1.82 22.13 -2.92
C THR A 356 -3.20 22.75 -3.06
N ASP A 357 -3.29 23.87 -3.77
CA ASP A 357 -4.57 24.49 -4.12
C ASP A 357 -5.35 23.60 -5.08
N LEU A 358 -6.58 23.25 -4.69
CA LEU A 358 -7.45 22.37 -5.46
C LEU A 358 -8.38 23.12 -6.42
N SER A 359 -8.29 24.46 -6.52
CA SER A 359 -9.17 25.21 -7.41
C SER A 359 -9.05 24.84 -8.90
N PRO A 360 -7.87 24.45 -9.43
CA PRO A 360 -7.77 24.00 -10.82
C PRO A 360 -8.58 22.73 -11.15
N LEU A 361 -9.04 21.97 -10.16
CA LEU A 361 -9.91 20.80 -10.39
C LEU A 361 -11.25 21.20 -11.04
N TRP A 362 -11.73 22.43 -10.83
CA TRP A 362 -12.97 22.91 -11.45
C TRP A 362 -12.82 23.16 -12.97
N ASP A 363 -11.60 23.48 -13.40
CA ASP A 363 -11.27 23.81 -14.79
C ASP A 363 -11.01 22.56 -15.64
N ILE A 364 -10.96 21.38 -15.03
CA ILE A 364 -10.82 20.11 -15.76
C ILE A 364 -12.09 19.87 -16.58
N ASP A 365 -11.90 19.73 -17.90
CA ASP A 365 -12.95 19.29 -18.81
C ASP A 365 -13.23 17.80 -18.61
N MET A 366 -14.38 17.52 -18.01
CA MET A 366 -14.81 16.17 -17.70
C MET A 366 -15.28 15.39 -18.94
N ASN A 367 -15.32 16.00 -20.13
CA ASN A 367 -15.81 15.37 -21.38
C ASN A 367 -17.21 14.73 -21.21
N GLY A 368 -18.11 15.43 -20.49
CA GLY A 368 -19.45 14.95 -20.16
C GLY A 368 -19.51 13.74 -19.21
N LYS A 369 -18.38 13.34 -18.61
CA LYS A 369 -18.32 12.30 -17.57
C LYS A 369 -18.69 12.86 -16.21
N VAL A 370 -19.08 11.98 -15.30
CA VAL A 370 -19.60 12.33 -13.98
C VAL A 370 -18.51 12.39 -12.93
N ASN A 371 -17.57 11.43 -12.94
CA ASN A 371 -16.55 11.27 -11.90
C ASN A 371 -15.15 11.53 -12.46
N GLY A 372 -14.42 12.48 -11.88
CA GLY A 372 -13.01 12.75 -12.17
C GLY A 372 -12.17 12.04 -11.12
N ALA A 373 -11.42 11.02 -11.53
CA ALA A 373 -10.72 10.13 -10.61
C ALA A 373 -9.36 9.66 -11.14
N VAL A 374 -8.43 9.39 -10.23
CA VAL A 374 -7.15 8.78 -10.57
C VAL A 374 -7.33 7.27 -10.78
N GLU A 375 -6.79 6.79 -11.89
CA GLU A 375 -6.72 5.36 -12.21
C GLU A 375 -5.71 4.63 -11.32
N THR A 376 -6.03 3.39 -10.97
CA THR A 376 -5.23 2.55 -10.08
C THR A 376 -4.61 1.35 -10.80
N CYS A 377 -4.57 1.33 -12.13
CA CYS A 377 -3.89 0.29 -12.91
C CYS A 377 -2.58 0.77 -13.56
N ARG A 378 -2.24 2.06 -13.41
CA ARG A 378 -1.06 2.70 -13.98
C ARG A 378 -0.22 3.27 -12.85
N GLY A 379 0.97 2.71 -12.63
CA GLY A 379 1.92 3.18 -11.64
C GLY A 379 2.94 2.10 -11.30
N ASP A 380 4.07 2.51 -10.74
CA ASP A 380 5.18 1.61 -10.40
C ASP A 380 4.87 0.74 -9.17
N ASP A 381 3.93 1.19 -8.34
CA ASP A 381 3.48 0.46 -7.17
C ASP A 381 2.54 -0.71 -7.54
N LYS A 382 3.08 -1.93 -7.46
CA LYS A 382 2.32 -3.17 -7.67
C LYS A 382 1.29 -3.45 -6.57
N PHE A 383 1.37 -2.78 -5.42
CA PHE A 383 0.44 -3.05 -4.33
C PHE A 383 -0.85 -2.25 -4.47
N VAL A 384 -0.80 -0.97 -4.83
CA VAL A 384 -1.98 -0.08 -4.93
C VAL A 384 -2.29 0.33 -6.37
N MET A 385 -1.27 0.50 -7.23
CA MET A 385 -1.41 1.07 -8.59
C MET A 385 -1.44 0.02 -9.72
N SER A 386 -1.67 -1.26 -9.40
CA SER A 386 -1.86 -2.35 -10.37
C SER A 386 -3.24 -3.03 -10.31
N LYS A 387 -4.28 -2.28 -9.91
CA LYS A 387 -5.64 -2.77 -9.70
C LYS A 387 -6.51 -2.55 -10.93
N ARG A 388 -7.19 -3.64 -11.32
CA ARG A 388 -8.17 -3.70 -12.42
C ARG A 388 -9.49 -4.22 -11.87
N LEU A 389 -10.56 -4.24 -12.66
CA LEU A 389 -11.85 -4.76 -12.18
C LEU A 389 -11.76 -6.17 -11.60
N LYS A 390 -10.93 -7.07 -12.17
CA LYS A 390 -10.68 -8.41 -11.60
C LYS A 390 -10.07 -8.44 -10.20
N SER A 391 -9.53 -7.32 -9.74
CA SER A 391 -9.01 -7.18 -8.37
C SER A 391 -10.13 -7.00 -7.34
N TYR A 392 -11.33 -6.61 -7.80
CA TYR A 392 -12.45 -6.20 -6.95
C TYR A 392 -13.70 -7.05 -7.17
N LEU A 393 -13.95 -7.48 -8.41
CA LEU A 393 -15.14 -8.23 -8.81
C LEU A 393 -14.81 -9.71 -9.03
N ASN A 394 -15.78 -10.57 -8.75
CA ASN A 394 -15.68 -12.01 -8.93
C ASN A 394 -16.03 -12.43 -10.36
N PHE A 395 -15.02 -12.48 -11.24
CA PHE A 395 -15.20 -12.88 -12.64
C PHE A 395 -15.49 -14.38 -12.85
N SER A 396 -15.43 -15.20 -11.80
CA SER A 396 -15.98 -16.56 -11.87
C SER A 396 -17.51 -16.57 -11.87
N HIS A 397 -18.15 -15.48 -11.42
CA HIS A 397 -19.60 -15.35 -11.42
C HIS A 397 -20.12 -14.92 -12.80
N PRO A 398 -21.10 -15.63 -13.41
CA PRO A 398 -21.60 -15.32 -14.75
C PRO A 398 -22.16 -13.91 -14.94
N LEU A 399 -22.82 -13.34 -13.91
CA LEU A 399 -23.34 -11.96 -13.97
C LEU A 399 -22.21 -10.93 -14.16
N ILE A 400 -21.05 -11.13 -13.53
CA ILE A 400 -19.92 -10.22 -13.64
C ILE A 400 -19.20 -10.42 -14.97
N SER A 401 -18.86 -11.66 -15.32
CA SER A 401 -18.08 -11.94 -16.53
C SER A 401 -18.81 -11.64 -17.84
N LYS A 402 -20.15 -11.65 -17.84
CA LYS A 402 -20.95 -11.22 -18.99
C LYS A 402 -21.08 -9.70 -19.10
N SER A 403 -20.91 -8.96 -18.00
CA SER A 403 -21.21 -7.53 -17.94
C SER A 403 -19.97 -6.63 -18.01
N PHE A 404 -18.80 -7.13 -17.61
CA PHE A 404 -17.58 -6.32 -17.48
C PHE A 404 -16.35 -7.00 -18.08
N ASP A 405 -15.31 -6.22 -18.40
CA ASP A 405 -14.00 -6.73 -18.79
C ASP A 405 -13.10 -6.86 -17.54
N PRO A 406 -12.52 -8.05 -17.25
CA PRO A 406 -11.59 -8.22 -16.13
C PRO A 406 -10.35 -7.32 -16.18
N ASN A 407 -9.97 -6.86 -17.37
CA ASN A 407 -8.78 -6.05 -17.59
C ASN A 407 -9.06 -4.55 -17.61
N GLU A 408 -10.30 -4.10 -17.47
CA GLU A 408 -10.59 -2.67 -17.36
C GLU A 408 -9.93 -2.07 -16.11
N CYS A 409 -9.47 -0.83 -16.25
CA CYS A 409 -8.78 -0.12 -15.17
C CYS A 409 -9.75 0.21 -14.06
N ALA A 410 -9.35 -0.03 -12.81
CA ALA A 410 -10.09 0.48 -11.67
C ALA A 410 -9.61 1.91 -11.34
N TRP A 411 -10.44 2.67 -10.64
CA TRP A 411 -10.12 4.01 -10.15
C TRP A 411 -10.27 4.07 -8.63
N ALA A 412 -9.75 5.12 -8.01
CA ALA A 412 -9.78 5.28 -6.56
C ALA A 412 -10.85 6.25 -6.08
N TYR A 413 -11.53 5.85 -5.02
CA TYR A 413 -12.21 6.77 -4.13
C TYR A 413 -11.20 7.45 -3.19
N GLY A 414 -11.47 8.69 -2.78
CA GLY A 414 -10.71 9.39 -1.74
C GLY A 414 -10.56 10.88 -2.00
N MET A 415 -10.38 11.22 -3.27
CA MET A 415 -10.50 12.57 -3.80
C MET A 415 -11.08 12.43 -5.19
N ASN A 416 -12.28 12.94 -5.38
CA ASN A 416 -13.02 12.76 -6.63
C ASN A 416 -13.74 14.05 -7.00
N ILE A 417 -13.70 14.42 -8.27
CA ILE A 417 -14.55 15.48 -8.82
C ILE A 417 -15.87 14.85 -9.21
N PHE A 418 -16.98 15.38 -8.74
CA PHE A 418 -18.30 14.94 -9.19
C PHE A 418 -19.04 16.08 -9.88
N ASP A 419 -19.34 15.88 -11.15
CA ASP A 419 -20.30 16.70 -11.89
C ASP A 419 -21.71 16.19 -11.57
N LEU A 420 -22.33 16.83 -10.58
CA LEU A 420 -23.67 16.50 -10.10
C LEU A 420 -24.74 16.83 -11.14
N GLU A 421 -24.51 17.83 -12.01
CA GLU A 421 -25.45 18.15 -13.08
C GLU A 421 -25.50 17.03 -14.12
N ALA A 422 -24.33 16.53 -14.55
CA ALA A 422 -24.24 15.37 -15.40
C ALA A 422 -24.79 14.12 -14.71
N TRP A 423 -24.46 13.91 -13.43
CA TRP A 423 -24.94 12.75 -12.67
C TRP A 423 -26.46 12.65 -12.67
N ARG A 424 -27.18 13.74 -12.40
CA ARG A 424 -28.66 13.77 -12.38
C ARG A 424 -29.30 13.34 -13.71
N LYS A 425 -28.55 13.38 -14.84
CA LYS A 425 -29.00 12.98 -16.18
C LYS A 425 -28.66 11.51 -16.50
N THR A 426 -28.09 10.76 -15.56
CA THR A 426 -27.69 9.35 -15.72
C THR A 426 -28.49 8.41 -14.82
N ASN A 427 -28.29 7.11 -14.99
CA ASN A 427 -28.85 6.05 -14.15
C ASN A 427 -27.84 5.49 -13.13
N ILE A 428 -26.78 6.23 -12.79
CA ILE A 428 -25.68 5.76 -11.92
C ILE A 428 -26.22 5.29 -10.56
N SER A 429 -27.06 6.10 -9.90
CA SER A 429 -27.60 5.78 -8.58
C SER A 429 -28.51 4.55 -8.60
N GLN A 430 -29.31 4.39 -9.66
CA GLN A 430 -30.17 3.22 -9.86
C GLN A 430 -29.34 1.97 -10.15
N THR A 431 -28.29 2.10 -10.97
CA THR A 431 -27.34 1.02 -11.28
C THR A 431 -26.64 0.54 -10.01
N TYR A 432 -26.19 1.48 -9.16
CA TYR A 432 -25.58 1.16 -7.88
C TYR A 432 -26.51 0.33 -6.98
N HIS A 433 -27.78 0.74 -6.86
CA HIS A 433 -28.78 0.01 -6.07
C HIS A 433 -29.06 -1.38 -6.64
N TYR A 434 -29.26 -1.48 -7.96
CA TYR A 434 -29.51 -2.75 -8.64
C TYR A 434 -28.40 -3.76 -8.36
N TRP A 435 -27.14 -3.38 -8.57
CA TRP A 435 -26.01 -4.29 -8.35
C TRP A 435 -25.82 -4.66 -6.89
N LEU A 436 -26.09 -3.73 -5.96
CA LEU A 436 -26.06 -4.03 -4.54
C LEU A 436 -27.12 -5.08 -4.15
N GLU A 437 -28.32 -5.00 -4.73
CA GLU A 437 -29.38 -5.99 -4.56
C GLU A 437 -29.00 -7.35 -5.19
N GLU A 438 -28.44 -7.36 -6.39
CA GLU A 438 -27.99 -8.59 -7.05
C GLU A 438 -26.86 -9.27 -6.27
N ASN A 439 -25.96 -8.49 -5.66
CA ASN A 439 -24.92 -9.05 -4.80
C ASN A 439 -25.52 -9.71 -3.57
N LEU A 440 -26.55 -9.12 -2.95
CA LEU A 440 -27.27 -9.73 -1.84
C LEU A 440 -28.01 -11.01 -2.24
N LYS A 441 -28.68 -11.03 -3.40
CA LYS A 441 -29.34 -12.23 -3.94
C LYS A 441 -28.36 -13.35 -4.28
N SER A 442 -27.11 -13.00 -4.55
CA SER A 442 -26.04 -13.93 -4.87
C SER A 442 -25.17 -14.29 -3.65
N ASP A 443 -25.71 -14.19 -2.44
CA ASP A 443 -25.00 -14.46 -1.18
C ASP A 443 -23.67 -13.70 -1.02
N ILE A 444 -23.60 -12.47 -1.52
CA ILE A 444 -22.43 -11.57 -1.47
C ILE A 444 -21.24 -12.16 -2.25
N SER A 445 -21.52 -12.91 -3.32
CA SER A 445 -20.49 -13.57 -4.13
C SER A 445 -19.98 -12.73 -5.29
N LEU A 446 -20.64 -11.62 -5.68
CA LEU A 446 -20.21 -10.80 -6.81
C LEU A 446 -18.96 -9.97 -6.50
N TRP A 447 -18.83 -9.52 -5.25
CA TRP A 447 -17.60 -8.94 -4.71
C TRP A 447 -17.59 -9.07 -3.18
N GLN A 448 -16.41 -9.01 -2.59
CA GLN A 448 -16.25 -9.33 -1.17
C GLN A 448 -16.22 -8.10 -0.24
N LEU A 449 -15.80 -6.92 -0.72
CA LEU A 449 -15.33 -5.84 0.16
C LEU A 449 -15.79 -4.44 -0.25
N GLY A 450 -16.43 -3.73 0.69
CA GLY A 450 -16.54 -2.26 0.68
C GLY A 450 -17.46 -1.64 -0.38
N THR A 451 -17.37 -0.32 -0.48
CA THR A 451 -18.20 0.53 -1.36
C THR A 451 -17.55 0.82 -2.72
N LEU A 452 -16.25 0.54 -2.88
CA LEU A 452 -15.56 0.74 -4.14
C LEU A 452 -16.09 -0.17 -5.25
N PRO A 453 -16.23 -1.51 -5.08
CA PRO A 453 -16.72 -2.36 -6.15
C PRO A 453 -18.08 -1.95 -6.76
N PRO A 454 -19.14 -1.66 -5.97
CA PRO A 454 -20.39 -1.19 -6.56
C PRO A 454 -20.25 0.21 -7.17
N GLY A 455 -19.31 1.05 -6.68
CA GLY A 455 -18.94 2.31 -7.33
C GLY A 455 -18.29 2.09 -8.71
N LEU A 456 -17.31 1.19 -8.82
CA LEU A 456 -16.66 0.84 -10.09
C LEU A 456 -17.70 0.41 -11.14
N ILE A 457 -18.68 -0.40 -10.72
CA ILE A 457 -19.78 -0.84 -11.56
C ILE A 457 -20.70 0.34 -11.94
N ALA A 458 -21.18 1.09 -10.96
CA ALA A 458 -22.17 2.15 -11.20
C ALA A 458 -21.63 3.28 -12.07
N PHE A 459 -20.34 3.60 -11.93
CA PHE A 459 -19.68 4.64 -12.72
C PHE A 459 -18.99 4.09 -13.98
N HIS A 460 -19.20 2.81 -14.34
CA HIS A 460 -18.65 2.24 -15.55
C HIS A 460 -19.04 3.08 -16.78
N GLY A 461 -18.07 3.53 -17.55
CA GLY A 461 -18.28 4.45 -18.68
C GLY A 461 -18.56 5.92 -18.31
N HIS A 462 -18.60 6.28 -17.03
CA HIS A 462 -18.89 7.63 -16.52
C HIS A 462 -17.71 8.30 -15.79
N VAL A 463 -16.49 7.75 -15.94
CA VAL A 463 -15.28 8.27 -15.32
C VAL A 463 -14.40 9.01 -16.33
N HIS A 464 -13.92 10.18 -15.95
CA HIS A 464 -12.82 10.89 -16.58
C HIS A 464 -11.55 10.66 -15.76
N VAL A 465 -10.49 10.21 -16.41
CA VAL A 465 -9.21 9.95 -15.75
C VAL A 465 -8.48 11.27 -15.57
N ILE A 466 -8.11 11.60 -14.32
CA ILE A 466 -7.32 12.80 -14.02
C ILE A 466 -5.86 12.43 -13.70
N ASP A 467 -5.00 13.44 -13.74
CA ASP A 467 -3.56 13.26 -13.49
C ASP A 467 -3.29 12.65 -12.09
N PRO A 468 -2.45 11.61 -11.98
CA PRO A 468 -2.08 11.00 -10.69
C PRO A 468 -1.50 11.97 -9.66
N PHE A 469 -0.95 13.11 -10.08
CA PHE A 469 -0.55 14.22 -9.21
C PHE A 469 -1.65 14.59 -8.21
N TRP A 470 -2.90 14.58 -8.66
CA TRP A 470 -4.02 15.05 -7.85
C TRP A 470 -4.38 14.12 -6.70
N HIS A 471 -4.10 12.82 -6.79
CA HIS A 471 -4.49 11.84 -5.77
C HIS A 471 -3.47 10.71 -5.64
N MET A 472 -2.55 10.85 -4.69
CA MET A 472 -1.59 9.81 -4.36
C MET A 472 -2.14 8.87 -3.28
N LEU A 473 -2.08 7.58 -3.57
CA LEU A 473 -2.62 6.51 -2.73
C LEU A 473 -1.48 5.70 -2.09
N GLY A 474 -1.82 4.94 -1.05
CA GLY A 474 -1.01 3.84 -0.53
C GLY A 474 -0.36 4.11 0.82
N LEU A 475 -0.49 5.32 1.37
CA LEU A 475 0.22 5.72 2.59
C LEU A 475 -0.26 4.95 3.84
N GLY A 476 -1.42 4.28 3.78
CA GLY A 476 -1.92 3.42 4.85
C GLY A 476 -1.66 1.92 4.64
N TYR A 477 -0.97 1.53 3.57
CA TYR A 477 -0.70 0.14 3.20
C TYR A 477 0.77 -0.26 3.34
N GLN A 478 1.71 0.62 2.98
CA GLN A 478 3.13 0.30 2.90
C GLN A 478 4.04 1.46 3.36
N ASP A 479 5.24 1.10 3.79
CA ASP A 479 6.28 1.99 4.32
C ASP A 479 7.32 2.40 3.27
N ASN A 480 7.36 1.72 2.13
CA ASN A 480 8.27 1.97 1.01
C ASN A 480 7.88 3.19 0.15
N THR A 481 6.80 3.89 0.49
CA THR A 481 6.38 5.11 -0.21
C THR A 481 7.44 6.19 -0.04
N SER A 482 7.94 6.70 -1.17
CA SER A 482 8.88 7.82 -1.21
C SER A 482 8.25 9.06 -0.57
N ILE A 483 8.96 9.64 0.42
CA ILE A 483 8.50 10.86 1.10
C ILE A 483 8.48 12.04 0.12
N THR A 484 9.46 12.13 -0.78
CA THR A 484 9.52 13.22 -1.77
C THR A 484 8.33 13.17 -2.72
N ASP A 485 7.94 11.97 -3.13
CA ASP A 485 6.81 11.77 -4.03
C ASP A 485 5.52 12.14 -3.29
N ALA A 486 5.39 11.69 -2.03
CA ALA A 486 4.29 12.05 -1.16
C ALA A 486 4.20 13.56 -0.92
N GLU A 487 5.31 14.27 -0.70
CA GLU A 487 5.33 15.72 -0.52
C GLU A 487 4.97 16.48 -1.80
N SER A 488 5.27 15.92 -2.97
CA SER A 488 4.98 16.54 -4.27
C SER A 488 3.52 16.38 -4.72
N ALA A 489 2.79 15.39 -4.19
CA ALA A 489 1.41 15.12 -4.60
C ALA A 489 0.42 16.17 -4.08
N GLY A 490 -0.59 16.50 -4.89
CA GLY A 490 -1.61 17.49 -4.55
C GLY A 490 -2.50 17.05 -3.38
N VAL A 491 -2.91 15.79 -3.36
CA VAL A 491 -3.59 15.15 -2.23
C VAL A 491 -2.96 13.81 -1.95
N ILE A 492 -2.58 13.56 -0.70
CA ILE A 492 -2.11 12.25 -0.24
C ILE A 492 -3.20 11.53 0.54
N HIS A 493 -3.29 10.22 0.35
CA HIS A 493 -4.33 9.39 0.93
C HIS A 493 -3.72 8.28 1.76
N PHE A 494 -4.02 8.27 3.07
CA PHE A 494 -3.70 7.21 4.01
C PHE A 494 -4.71 6.04 3.90
N ASN A 495 -5.09 5.66 2.67
CA ASN A 495 -5.94 4.49 2.44
C ASN A 495 -5.23 3.23 2.91
N GLY A 496 -5.97 2.34 3.57
CA GLY A 496 -5.44 1.15 4.24
C GLY A 496 -5.64 1.19 5.76
N ARG A 497 -4.85 0.39 6.49
CA ARG A 497 -5.04 0.19 7.94
C ARG A 497 -4.19 1.13 8.79
N ALA A 498 -3.02 1.53 8.29
CA ALA A 498 -2.07 2.39 8.99
C ALA A 498 -2.54 3.85 8.96
N LYS A 499 -3.60 4.17 9.72
CA LYS A 499 -4.14 5.53 9.79
C LYS A 499 -3.23 6.45 10.61
N PRO A 500 -3.07 7.72 10.22
CA PRO A 500 -2.10 8.62 10.83
C PRO A 500 -2.42 9.01 12.28
N TRP A 501 -3.68 8.82 12.71
CA TRP A 501 -4.11 9.00 14.11
C TRP A 501 -3.99 7.72 14.97
N LEU A 502 -3.45 6.63 14.42
CA LEU A 502 -3.21 5.37 15.13
C LEU A 502 -1.71 5.13 15.32
N ASP A 503 -1.37 4.33 16.33
CA ASP A 503 0.03 3.97 16.62
C ASP A 503 0.66 3.05 15.56
N ILE A 504 -0.18 2.42 14.74
CA ILE A 504 0.24 1.56 13.62
C ILE A 504 0.53 2.36 12.33
N ALA A 505 0.48 3.69 12.38
CA ALA A 505 0.89 4.56 11.27
C ALA A 505 2.38 4.39 10.96
N PHE A 506 2.76 4.55 9.69
CA PHE A 506 4.16 4.61 9.31
C PHE A 506 4.77 5.96 9.78
N PRO A 507 5.76 5.95 10.70
CA PRO A 507 6.22 7.19 11.35
C PRO A 507 6.68 8.28 10.38
N GLN A 508 7.36 7.89 9.31
CA GLN A 508 7.87 8.81 8.30
C GLN A 508 6.76 9.53 7.52
N LEU A 509 5.64 8.84 7.25
CA LEU A 509 4.49 9.40 6.54
C LEU A 509 3.55 10.16 7.49
N ARG A 510 3.47 9.76 8.77
CA ARG A 510 2.61 10.40 9.79
C ARG A 510 2.89 11.89 9.95
N ARG A 511 4.14 12.33 9.73
CA ARG A 511 4.54 13.74 9.78
C ARG A 511 3.73 14.63 8.82
N LEU A 512 3.39 14.12 7.64
CA LEU A 512 2.60 14.84 6.63
C LEU A 512 1.18 15.17 7.12
N TRP A 513 0.64 14.35 8.03
CA TRP A 513 -0.67 14.55 8.63
C TRP A 513 -0.59 15.37 9.93
N THR A 514 0.36 15.05 10.81
CA THR A 514 0.50 15.73 12.13
C THR A 514 0.84 17.22 12.02
N LYS A 515 1.44 17.69 10.91
CA LYS A 515 1.69 19.13 10.68
C LYS A 515 0.41 19.99 10.67
N TYR A 516 -0.75 19.37 10.46
CA TYR A 516 -2.05 20.05 10.49
C TYR A 516 -2.80 19.90 11.82
N VAL A 517 -2.26 19.17 12.79
CA VAL A 517 -2.84 19.05 14.13
C VAL A 517 -2.24 20.10 15.05
N ASN A 518 -3.08 20.92 15.68
CA ASN A 518 -2.63 21.84 16.72
C ASN A 518 -2.49 21.10 18.07
N PHE A 519 -1.29 20.58 18.37
CA PHE A 519 -1.02 19.88 19.63
C PHE A 519 -1.05 20.78 20.87
N SER A 520 -1.07 22.10 20.70
CA SER A 520 -1.26 23.05 21.80
C SER A 520 -2.73 23.30 22.12
N ASP A 521 -3.66 22.82 21.28
CA ASP A 521 -5.10 22.94 21.54
C ASP A 521 -5.49 22.27 22.87
N LYS A 522 -6.42 22.91 23.60
CA LYS A 522 -6.82 22.48 24.94
C LYS A 522 -7.44 21.08 24.92
N PHE A 523 -8.21 20.73 23.90
CA PHE A 523 -8.87 19.43 23.81
C PHE A 523 -7.87 18.34 23.41
N ILE A 524 -7.03 18.64 22.41
CA ILE A 524 -5.97 17.73 21.94
C ILE A 524 -5.00 17.39 23.09
N LYS A 525 -4.52 18.41 23.80
CA LYS A 525 -3.61 18.26 24.94
C LYS A 525 -4.25 17.48 26.09
N ASN A 526 -5.47 17.84 26.49
CA ASN A 526 -6.15 17.20 27.62
C ASN A 526 -6.54 15.73 27.34
N CYS A 527 -6.75 15.37 26.08
CA CYS A 527 -6.99 13.99 25.67
C CYS A 527 -5.71 13.23 25.31
N HIS A 528 -4.53 13.80 25.59
CA HIS A 528 -3.23 13.16 25.40
C HIS A 528 -2.99 12.68 23.95
N ILE A 529 -3.53 13.40 22.97
CA ILE A 529 -3.24 13.17 21.56
C ILE A 529 -1.87 13.78 21.27
N ARG A 530 -0.89 12.95 20.88
CA ARG A 530 0.52 13.34 20.74
C ARG A 530 1.01 13.27 19.28
N PRO A 531 2.03 14.07 18.93
CA PRO A 531 2.63 14.10 17.58
C PRO A 531 3.38 12.84 17.15
N SER A 532 3.39 11.78 17.98
CA SER A 532 4.36 10.67 18.05
C SER A 532 5.75 11.05 18.54
#